data_AF-A0A5M9HBT0-F1
#
_entry.id   AF-A0A5M9HBT0-F1
#
_cell.length_a   1.000
_cell.length_b   1.000
_cell.length_c   1.000
_cell.angle_alpha   90.00
_cell.angle_beta   90.00
_cell.angle_gamma   90.00
#
_symmetry.space_group_name_H-M   'P 1'
#
loop_
_entity.id
_entity.type
_entity.pdbx_description
1 polymer ?
#
loop_
_entity_poly.entity_id
_entity_poly.type
_entity_poly.pdbx_seq_one_letter_code
_entity_poly.pdbx_strand_id
1 'polypeptide(L)' 'MEKLSFELSPEIRGKFEVVNTESPLLHSRIGDIDFRRITLDQAEQLVKLNSRYIRKIVTTSKKKSTKFS' A
#
# COMPACT_ATOMS: atom_id res chain seq x y z
N MET A 1 4.93 9.43 11.75
CA MET A 1 4.77 8.40 10.71
C MET A 1 6.17 7.98 10.30
N GLU A 2 6.60 6.81 10.77
CA GLU A 2 7.88 6.24 10.38
C GLU A 2 7.85 5.95 8.87
N LYS A 3 8.86 6.45 8.16
CA LYS A 3 9.01 6.20 6.72
C LYS A 3 9.42 4.73 6.56
N LEU A 4 8.80 4.04 5.60
CA LEU A 4 9.26 2.73 5.16
C LEU A 4 10.76 2.80 4.84
N SER A 5 11.55 1.90 5.41
CA SER A 5 12.99 1.82 5.18
C SER A 5 13.36 1.20 3.82
N PHE A 6 12.37 0.93 2.97
CA PHE A 6 12.54 0.26 1.68
C PHE A 6 11.66 0.90 0.59
N GLU A 7 12.11 0.75 -0.66
CA GLU A 7 11.38 1.24 -1.82
C GLU A 7 10.26 0.26 -2.23
N LEU A 8 9.09 0.80 -2.60
CA LEU A 8 7.97 0.00 -3.08
C LEU A 8 8.05 -0.23 -4.59
N SER A 9 7.54 -1.38 -5.04
CA SER A 9 7.39 -1.68 -6.47
C SER A 9 6.65 -0.53 -7.19
N PRO A 10 7.12 -0.11 -8.37
CA PRO A 10 6.49 0.97 -9.13
C PRO A 10 5.04 0.68 -9.52
N GLU A 11 4.65 -0.59 -9.61
CA GLU A 11 3.29 -0.98 -9.98
C GLU A 11 2.24 -0.61 -8.92
N ILE A 12 2.62 -0.72 -7.64
CA ILE A 12 1.75 -0.44 -6.50
C ILE A 12 1.94 0.98 -5.96
N ARG A 13 3.07 1.63 -6.28
CA ARG A 13 3.39 2.99 -5.84
C ARG A 13 2.30 3.97 -6.27
N GLY A 14 1.72 4.68 -5.29
CA GLY A 14 0.64 5.65 -5.52
C GLY A 14 -0.77 5.05 -5.67
N LYS A 15 -0.90 3.72 -5.81
CA LYS A 15 -2.19 3.00 -5.80
C LYS A 15 -2.44 2.29 -4.47
N PHE A 16 -1.37 1.80 -3.84
CA PHE A 16 -1.39 1.12 -2.57
C PHE A 16 -0.30 1.68 -1.65
N GLU A 17 -0.56 1.60 -0.36
CA GLU A 17 0.35 2.02 0.69
C GLU A 17 0.60 0.83 1.61
N VAL A 18 1.87 0.51 1.80
CA VAL A 18 2.32 -0.50 2.76
C VAL A 18 2.45 0.17 4.13
N VAL A 19 1.83 -0.43 5.15
CA VAL A 19 1.76 0.10 6.51
C VAL A 19 2.02 -1.01 7.52
N ASN A 20 2.30 -0.67 8.78
CA ASN A 20 2.48 -1.64 9.87
C ASN A 20 3.58 -2.71 9.61
N THR A 21 4.58 -2.40 8.78
CA THR A 21 5.73 -3.28 8.52
C THR A 21 6.97 -2.46 8.19
N GLU A 22 8.11 -2.90 8.71
CA GLU A 22 9.45 -2.41 8.37
C GLU A 22 10.18 -3.38 7.42
N SER A 23 9.64 -4.59 7.27
CA SER A 23 10.16 -5.61 6.37
C SER A 23 9.56 -5.47 4.97
N PRO A 24 10.38 -5.54 3.90
CA PRO A 24 9.89 -5.64 2.54
C PRO A 24 9.24 -7.00 2.25
N LEU A 25 9.51 -8.02 3.07
CA LEU A 25 8.96 -9.36 2.93
C LEU A 25 7.77 -9.55 3.88
N LEU A 26 6.64 -9.98 3.33
CA LEU A 26 5.42 -10.36 4.04
C LEU A 26 5.08 -11.81 3.75
N HIS A 27 5.01 -12.63 4.79
CA HIS A 27 4.45 -13.96 4.72
C HIS A 27 2.92 -13.89 4.88
N SER A 28 2.17 -14.23 3.83
CA SER A 28 0.71 -14.17 3.81
C SER A 28 0.10 -15.48 3.34
N ARG A 29 -1.22 -15.61 3.43
CA ARG A 29 -1.97 -16.79 2.96
C ARG A 29 -1.87 -17.03 1.46
N ILE A 30 -1.49 -16.00 0.70
CA ILE A 30 -1.26 -16.07 -0.76
C ILE A 30 0.20 -16.38 -1.10
N GLY A 31 1.03 -16.64 -0.09
CA GLY A 31 2.46 -16.91 -0.23
C GLY A 31 3.34 -15.75 0.26
N ASP A 32 4.62 -15.85 -0.10
CA ASP A 32 5.66 -14.89 0.25
C ASP A 32 5.62 -13.70 -0.69
N ILE A 33 5.36 -12.52 -0.13
CA ILE A 33 5.22 -11.28 -0.89
C ILE A 33 6.40 -10.38 -0.60
N ASP A 34 7.16 -10.00 -1.63
CA ASP A 34 8.17 -8.93 -1.55
C ASP A 34 7.58 -7.63 -2.07
N PHE A 35 7.33 -6.65 -1.19
CA PHE A 35 6.78 -5.34 -1.53
C PHE A 35 7.65 -4.53 -2.50
N ARG A 36 8.93 -4.88 -2.67
CA ARG A 36 9.81 -4.26 -3.68
C ARG A 36 9.51 -4.76 -5.09
N ARG A 37 8.92 -5.96 -5.23
CA ARG A 37 8.64 -6.64 -6.50
C ARG A 37 7.20 -7.13 -6.63
N ILE A 38 6.33 -6.70 -5.73
CA ILE A 38 4.91 -7.09 -5.70
C ILE A 38 4.21 -6.59 -6.96
N THR A 39 3.36 -7.46 -7.49
CA THR A 39 2.49 -7.17 -8.63
C THR A 39 1.15 -6.57 -8.19
N LEU A 40 0.46 -5.92 -9.11
CA LEU A 40 -0.86 -5.34 -8.84
C LEU A 40 -1.87 -6.40 -8.38
N ASP A 41 -1.85 -7.59 -9.00
CA ASP A 41 -2.74 -8.70 -8.63
C ASP A 41 -2.50 -9.17 -7.18
N GLN A 42 -1.25 -9.37 -6.78
CA GLN A 42 -0.90 -9.74 -5.40
C GLN A 42 -1.32 -8.66 -4.39
N ALA A 43 -1.14 -7.38 -4.74
CA ALA A 43 -1.57 -6.28 -3.90
C ALA A 43 -3.10 -6.26 -3.72
N GLU A 44 -3.85 -6.49 -4.80
CA GLU A 44 -5.31 -6.60 -4.74
C GLU A 44 -5.76 -7.81 -3.93
N GLN A 45 -5.10 -8.95 -4.06
CA GLN A 45 -5.38 -10.12 -3.24
C GLN A 45 -5.15 -9.84 -1.75
N LEU A 46 -4.05 -9.19 -1.38
CA LEU A 46 -3.79 -8.80 0.01
C LEU A 46 -4.88 -7.86 0.57
N VAL A 47 -5.32 -6.90 -0.23
CA VAL A 47 -6.42 -5.99 0.18
C VAL A 47 -7.74 -6.76 0.30
N LYS A 48 -8.06 -7.66 -0.64
CA LYS A 48 -9.24 -8.54 -0.57
C LYS A 48 -9.24 -9.44 0.66
N LEU A 49 -8.05 -9.87 1.10
CA LEU A 49 -7.85 -10.64 2.33
C LEU A 49 -7.87 -9.77 3.61
N ASN A 50 -8.16 -8.48 3.48
CA ASN A 50 -8.18 -7.53 4.59
C ASN A 50 -6.83 -7.49 5.33
N SER A 51 -5.72 -7.55 4.58
CA SER A 51 -4.37 -7.46 5.12
C SER A 51 -4.16 -6.15 5.87
N ARG A 52 -3.58 -6.22 7.06
CA ARG A 52 -3.22 -5.04 7.87
C ARG A 52 -1.94 -4.35 7.39
N TYR A 53 -1.25 -4.95 6.43
CA TYR A 53 0.06 -4.50 5.96
C TYR A 53 -0.01 -3.67 4.68
N ILE A 54 -1.14 -3.68 3.98
CA ILE A 54 -1.32 -2.94 2.75
C ILE A 54 -2.74 -2.38 2.68
N ARG A 55 -2.86 -1.13 2.27
CA ARG A 55 -4.14 -0.46 2.06
C ARG A 55 -4.17 0.22 0.70
N LYS A 56 -5.34 0.24 0.07
CA LYS A 56 -5.52 0.99 -1.18
C LYS A 56 -5.48 2.48 -0.88
N ILE A 57 -4.65 3.23 -1.60
CA ILE A 57 -4.67 4.69 -1.55
C ILE A 57 -5.91 5.12 -2.32
N VAL A 58 -6.99 5.34 -1.58
CA VAL A 58 -8.13 6.09 -2.12
C VAL A 58 -7.67 7.53 -2.12
N THR A 59 -7.13 8.00 -3.24
CA THR A 59 -7.03 9.44 -3.49
C THR A 59 -8.47 9.97 -3.55
N THR A 60 -9.05 10.23 -2.39
CA THR A 60 -10.04 11.29 -2.31
C THR A 60 -9.25 12.52 -2.71
N SER A 61 -9.44 12.95 -3.95
CA SER A 61 -9.08 14.29 -4.36
C SER A 61 -9.84 15.18 -3.38
N LYS A 62 -9.22 15.53 -2.25
CA LYS A 62 -9.67 16.62 -1.40
C LYS A 62 -9.58 17.84 -2.31
N LYS A 63 -10.66 18.10 -3.05
CA LYS A 63 -11.03 19.43 -3.48
C LYS A 63 -10.88 20.27 -2.22
N LYS A 64 -9.80 21.05 -2.15
CA LYS A 64 -9.66 22.17 -1.23
C LYS A 64 -10.87 23.08 -1.51
N SER A 65 -11.97 22.84 -0.80
CA SER A 65 -13.05 23.81 -0.69
C SER A 65 -12.56 24.88 0.27
N THR A 66 -11.70 25.76 -0.24
CA THR A 66 -11.32 26.98 0.46
C THR A 66 -12.51 27.93 0.34
N LYS A 67 -13.51 27.77 1.23
CA LYS A 67 -14.44 28.85 1.58
C LYS A 67 -13.60 29.84 2.40
N PHE A 68 -13.30 31.00 1.85
CA PHE A 68 -13.02 32.18 2.65
C PHE A 68 -14.14 33.17 2.37
N SER A 69 -14.81 33.55 3.46
CA SER A 69 -15.88 34.53 3.58
C SER A 69 -15.42 35.93 3.24
#